data_AF-A0A9D1SQM8-F1
#
_entry.id   AF-A0A9D1SQM8-F1
#
_cell.length_a   1.000
_cell.length_b   1.000
_cell.length_c   1.000
_cell.angle_alpha   90.00
_cell.angle_beta   90.00
_cell.angle_gamma   90.00
#
_symmetry.space_group_name_H-M   'P 1'
#
loop_
_entity.id
_entity.type
_entity.pdbx_description
1 polymer ?
#
loop_
_entity_poly.entity_id
_entity_poly.type
_entity_poly.pdbx_seq_one_letter_code
_entity_poly.pdbx_strand_id
1 'polypeptide(L)' 'MAEIIENMNGRRLIRVSTDDIISLVREYQQYACESSSYREIREKLDKKDIYLPEDF' A
#
# COMPACT_ATOMS: atom_id res chain seq x y z
N MET A 1 1.95 -0.79 -14.12
CA MET A 1 2.58 -2.04 -14.61
C MET A 1 3.38 -2.65 -13.47
N ALA A 2 2.85 -3.72 -12.89
CA ALA A 2 3.44 -4.36 -11.73
C ALA A 2 4.29 -5.58 -12.10
N GLU A 3 5.56 -5.55 -11.72
CA GLU A 3 6.53 -6.60 -12.07
C GLU A 3 6.99 -7.27 -10.78
N ILE A 4 6.73 -8.57 -10.66
CA ILE A 4 7.12 -9.35 -9.49
C ILE A 4 8.59 -9.76 -9.65
N ILE A 5 9.50 -9.09 -8.95
CA ILE A 5 10.90 -9.47 -8.82
C ILE A 5 11.05 -10.32 -7.57
N GLU A 6 11.26 -11.62 -7.74
CA GLU A 6 11.59 -12.51 -6.63
C GLU A 6 13.08 -12.37 -6.27
N ASN A 7 13.38 -12.00 -5.03
CA ASN A 7 14.75 -12.09 -4.53
C ASN A 7 15.07 -13.54 -4.09
N MET A 8 16.36 -13.87 -4.01
CA MET A 8 16.83 -15.22 -3.62
C MET A 8 16.40 -15.65 -2.20
N ASN A 9 15.79 -14.75 -1.42
CA ASN A 9 15.29 -14.97 -0.07
C ASN A 9 13.75 -15.10 -0.01
N GLY A 10 13.07 -15.24 -1.15
CA GLY A 10 11.62 -15.44 -1.24
C GLY A 10 10.78 -14.18 -1.02
N ARG A 11 11.37 -12.98 -1.04
CA ARG A 11 10.61 -11.72 -1.04
C ARG A 11 10.25 -11.35 -2.48
N ARG A 12 8.95 -11.22 -2.72
CA ARG A 12 8.37 -10.69 -3.95
C ARG A 12 8.36 -9.17 -3.88
N LEU A 13 9.08 -8.52 -4.79
CA LEU A 13 9.01 -7.08 -4.98
C LEU A 13 8.05 -6.83 -6.14
N ILE A 14 7.07 -5.96 -5.95
CA ILE A 14 6.11 -5.63 -7.00
C ILE A 14 6.49 -4.24 -7.50
N ARG A 15 6.88 -4.10 -8.78
CA ARG A 15 6.98 -2.77 -9.40
C ARG A 15 5.60 -2.11 -9.32
N VAL A 16 5.51 -0.83 -9.05
CA VAL A 16 4.22 -0.13 -8.95
C VAL A 16 4.26 1.06 -9.90
N SER A 17 3.15 1.35 -10.58
CA SER A 17 3.08 2.57 -11.40
C SER A 17 3.00 3.81 -10.50
N THR A 18 3.30 4.98 -11.09
CA THR A 18 3.12 6.25 -10.38
C THR A 18 1.66 6.45 -9.96
N ASP A 19 0.70 6.07 -10.81
CA ASP A 19 -0.73 6.18 -10.54
C ASP A 19 -1.19 5.27 -9.39
N ASP A 20 -0.63 4.05 -9.31
CA ASP A 20 -0.87 3.12 -8.19
C ASP A 20 -0.37 3.71 -6.88
N ILE A 21 0.82 4.31 -6.88
CA ILE A 21 1.40 4.97 -5.70
C ILE A 21 0.50 6.13 -5.26
N ILE A 22 0.06 6.97 -6.20
CA ILE A 22 -0.83 8.11 -5.90
C ILE A 22 -2.16 7.62 -5.32
N SER A 23 -2.72 6.54 -5.88
CA SER A 23 -3.98 5.95 -5.41
C SER A 23 -3.84 5.40 -4.00
N LEU A 24 -2.76 4.65 -3.72
CA LEU A 24 -2.47 4.11 -2.40
C LEU A 24 -2.30 5.21 -1.34
N VAL A 25 -1.57 6.28 -1.69
CA VAL A 25 -1.34 7.41 -0.79
C VAL A 25 -2.66 8.13 -0.48
N ARG A 26 -3.53 8.33 -1.47
CA ARG A 26 -4.84 8.95 -1.26
C ARG A 26 -5.71 8.13 -0.30
N GLU A 27 -5.76 6.82 -0.51
CA GLU A 27 -6.53 5.94 0.36
C GLU A 27 -5.96 5.92 1.79
N TYR A 28 -4.64 5.82 1.93
CA TYR A 28 -3.98 5.96 3.24
C TYR A 28 -4.34 7.28 3.93
N GLN A 29 -4.28 8.40 3.21
CA GLN A 29 -4.56 9.73 3.77
C GLN A 29 -6.00 9.84 4.29
N GLN A 30 -6.98 9.23 3.63
CA GLN A 30 -8.37 9.22 4.11
C GLN A 30 -8.49 8.58 5.50
N TYR A 31 -7.71 7.54 5.79
CA TYR A 31 -7.74 6.86 7.08
C TYR A 31 -6.83 7.53 8.13
N ALA A 32 -5.71 8.09 7.68
CA ALA A 32 -4.71 8.69 8.55
C ALA A 32 -5.04 10.13 8.99
N CYS A 33 -5.88 10.87 8.24
CA CYS A 33 -6.11 12.31 8.43
C CYS A 33 -6.56 12.72 9.84
N GLU A 34 -7.28 11.85 10.56
CA GLU A 34 -7.80 12.13 11.91
C GLU A 34 -7.00 11.44 13.02
N SER A 35 -5.90 10.77 12.68
CA SER A 35 -5.11 10.01 13.64
C SER A 35 -3.94 10.85 14.13
N SER A 36 -3.77 10.93 15.45
CA SER A 36 -2.74 11.79 16.06
C SER A 36 -1.47 11.02 16.42
N SER A 37 -1.47 9.69 16.26
CA SER A 37 -0.32 8.86 16.55
C SER A 37 -0.12 7.74 15.53
N TYR A 38 1.14 7.32 15.37
CA TYR A 38 1.52 6.18 14.53
C TYR A 38 0.81 4.89 14.95
N ARG A 39 0.58 4.70 16.26
CA ARG A 39 -0.11 3.51 16.79
C ARG A 39 -1.56 3.45 16.32
N GLU A 40 -2.29 4.56 16.42
CA GLU A 40 -3.68 4.64 15.94
C GLU A 40 -3.78 4.39 14.44
N ILE A 41 -2.86 4.97 13.66
CA ILE A 41 -2.80 4.76 12.21
C ILE A 41 -2.60 3.26 11.91
N ARG A 42 -1.66 2.61 12.60
CA ARG A 42 -1.38 1.19 12.43
C ARG A 42 -2.60 0.32 12.79
N GLU A 43 -3.24 0.57 13.93
CA GLU A 43 -4.44 -0.16 14.35
C GLU A 43 -5.64 0.02 13.39
N LYS A 44 -5.75 1.19 12.73
CA LYS A 44 -6.76 1.44 11.70
C LYS A 44 -6.46 0.68 10.41
N LEU A 45 -5.21 0.71 9.95
CA LEU A 45 -4.78 0.03 8.72
C LEU A 45 -4.82 -1.49 8.85
N ASP A 46 -4.51 -2.04 10.03
CA ASP A 46 -4.54 -3.50 10.28
C ASP A 46 -5.95 -4.11 10.17
N LYS A 47 -6.99 -3.28 10.26
CA LYS A 47 -8.40 -3.68 10.12
C LYS A 47 -8.94 -3.51 8.70
N LYS A 48 -8.07 -3.16 7.73
CA LYS A 48 -8.46 -2.82 6.37
C LYS A 48 -7.58 -3.57 5.37
N ASP A 49 -8.23 -4.14 4.37
CA ASP A 49 -7.54 -4.69 3.22
C ASP A 49 -7.43 -3.62 2.14
N ILE A 50 -6.20 -3.18 1.86
CA ILE A 50 -5.89 -2.24 0.79
C ILE A 50 -5.28 -3.02 -0.36
N TYR A 51 -5.88 -2.91 -1.54
CA TYR A 51 -5.49 -3.66 -2.73
C TYR A 51 -4.91 -2.73 -3.78
N LEU A 52 -3.86 -3.18 -4.44
CA LEU A 52 -3.36 -2.55 -5.66
C LEU A 52 -3.92 -3.35 -6.84
N PRO A 53 -4.64 -2.71 -7.77
CA PRO A 53 -5.09 -3.40 -8.97
C PRO A 53 -3.88 -3.83 -9.81
N GLU A 54 -3.97 -4.99 -10.44
CA GLU A 54 -3.02 -5.35 -11.49
C GLU A 54 -3.39 -4.59 -12.77
N ASP A 55 -2.47 -3.78 -13.29
CA ASP A 55 -2.59 -3.23 -14.64
C ASP A 55 -2.52 -4.38 -15.67
N PHE A 56 -3.61 -4.58 -16.43
CA PHE A 56 -3.71 -5.53 -17.55
C PHE A 56 -2.88 -5.12 -18.77
#